data_AF-A0A972KSD0-F1
#
_entry.id   AF-A0A972KSD0-F1
#
_cell.length_a   1.000
_cell.length_b   1.000
_cell.length_c   1.000
_cell.angle_alpha   90.00
_cell.angle_beta   90.00
_cell.angle_gamma   90.00
#
_symmetry.space_group_name_H-M   'P 1'
#
loop_
_entity.id
_entity.type
_entity.pdbx_description
1 polymer ?
#
loop_
_entity_poly.entity_id
_entity_poly.type
_entity_poly.pdbx_seq_one_letter_code
_entity_poly.pdbx_strand_id
1 'polypeptide(L)'
;MMLHIRLYVSFAAILVACVMVLGLAQGPDDLFGSDGHIRFSHKTHVDNEVECTTCHEATESISAKDNLVPKPEVCVDCHDEPDVRGFWNLTAHDPLDKSYIT
;
A
#
# COMPACT_ATOMS: atom_id res chain seq x y z
N MET A 1 10.49 44.73 29.45
CA MET A 1 9.98 44.66 28.05
C MET A 1 10.84 43.77 27.16
N MET A 2 12.15 44.02 27.02
CA MET A 2 13.04 43.25 26.11
C MET A 2 13.22 41.76 26.46
N LEU A 3 13.14 41.36 27.74
CA LEU A 3 13.27 39.95 28.14
C LEU A 3 12.09 39.08 27.68
N HIS A 4 10.88 39.63 27.69
CA HIS A 4 9.66 38.93 27.27
C HIS A 4 9.64 38.78 25.74
N ILE A 5 10.06 39.82 25.02
CA ILE A 5 10.20 39.77 23.55
C ILE A 5 11.22 38.69 23.14
N ARG A 6 12.35 38.58 23.83
CA ARG A 6 13.34 37.52 23.59
C ARG A 6 12.78 36.12 23.86
N LEU A 7 12.04 35.94 24.95
CA LEU A 7 11.39 34.66 25.26
C LEU A 7 10.35 34.27 24.19
N TYR A 8 9.54 35.23 23.73
CA TYR A 8 8.55 34.99 22.67
C TYR A 8 9.20 34.66 21.33
N VAL A 9 10.25 35.38 20.93
CA VAL A 9 10.97 35.12 19.67
C VAL A 9 11.65 33.75 19.70
N SER A 10 12.29 33.37 20.82
CA SER A 10 12.88 32.05 20.97
C SER A 10 11.83 30.93 20.94
N PHE A 11 10.69 31.12 21.61
CA PHE A 11 9.60 30.14 21.60
C PHE A 11 9.01 29.96 20.20
N ALA A 12 8.77 31.06 19.48
CA ALA A 12 8.30 31.01 18.10
C ALA A 12 9.29 30.31 17.16
N ALA A 13 10.59 30.58 17.30
CA ALA A 13 11.63 29.93 16.53
C ALA A 13 11.70 28.42 16.79
N ILE A 14 11.57 27.99 18.05
CA ILE A 14 11.52 26.57 18.43
C ILE A 14 10.29 25.90 17.83
N LEU A 15 9.13 26.55 17.89
CA LEU A 15 7.88 25.99 17.36
C LEU A 15 7.98 25.79 15.84
N VAL A 16 8.50 26.79 15.11
CA VAL A 16 8.75 26.70 13.67
C VAL A 16 9.76 25.59 13.33
N ALA A 17 10.85 25.49 14.10
CA ALA A 17 11.85 24.45 13.91
C ALA A 17 11.26 23.05 14.18
N CYS A 18 10.45 22.88 15.23
CA CYS A 18 9.77 21.62 15.53
C CYS A 18 8.80 21.22 14.39
N VAL A 19 8.01 22.16 13.87
CA VAL A 19 7.10 21.88 12.75
C VAL A 19 7.87 21.49 11.48
N MET A 20 8.97 22.18 11.18
CA MET A 20 9.81 21.84 10.03
C MET A 20 10.48 20.48 10.18
N VAL A 21 11.01 20.14 11.36
CA VAL A 21 11.61 18.82 11.63
C VAL A 21 10.57 17.71 11.56
N LEU A 22 9.38 17.93 12.12
CA LEU A 22 8.28 16.95 12.07
C LEU A 22 7.76 16.75 10.64
N GLY A 23 7.64 17.82 9.85
CA GLY A 23 7.23 17.71 8.44
C GLY A 23 8.26 17.02 7.56
N LEU A 24 9.56 17.18 7.84
CA LEU A 24 10.63 16.46 7.14
C LEU A 24 10.78 14.99 7.60
N ALA A 25 10.24 14.65 8.77
CA ALA A 25 10.25 13.28 9.29
C ALA A 25 9.09 12.42 8.75
N GLN A 26 8.08 13.02 8.13
CA GLN A 26 6.99 12.31 7.47
C GLN A 26 7.38 12.07 6.00
N GLY A 27 7.36 10.81 5.57
CA GLY A 27 7.63 10.46 4.18
C GLY A 27 6.51 10.97 3.26
N PRO A 28 6.78 11.21 1.97
CA PRO A 28 5.76 11.63 1.00
C PRO A 28 4.57 10.64 0.90
N ASP A 29 4.82 9.38 1.25
CA ASP A 29 3.90 8.25 1.27
C ASP A 29 2.76 8.44 2.30
N ASP A 30 3.04 9.12 3.42
CA ASP A 30 2.08 9.36 4.50
C ASP A 30 1.13 10.54 4.21
N LEU A 31 1.52 11.43 3.29
CA LEU A 31 0.78 12.66 2.92
C LEU A 31 -0.11 12.46 1.68
N PHE A 32 0.31 11.59 0.76
CA PHE A 32 -0.43 11.21 -0.42
C PHE A 32 -0.71 9.72 -0.35
N GLY A 33 -1.60 9.33 0.56
CA GLY A 33 -2.07 7.94 0.63
C GLY A 33 -2.49 7.51 -0.76
N SER A 34 -1.71 6.63 -1.39
CA SER A 34 -2.14 5.99 -2.62
C SER A 34 -3.31 5.11 -2.22
N ASP A 35 -4.49 5.36 -2.74
CA ASP A 35 -5.73 4.65 -2.40
C ASP A 35 -5.68 3.11 -2.66
N GLY A 36 -4.53 2.58 -3.09
CA GLY A 36 -4.23 1.17 -3.11
C GLY A 36 -5.10 0.36 -4.05
N HIS A 37 -5.61 1.01 -5.11
CA HIS A 37 -6.50 0.36 -6.07
C HIS A 37 -5.71 -0.19 -7.26
N ILE A 38 -5.65 -1.53 -7.38
CA ILE A 38 -5.12 -2.21 -8.57
C ILE A 38 -6.02 -1.88 -9.76
N ARG A 39 -5.44 -1.37 -10.84
CA ARG A 39 -6.11 -1.27 -12.15
C ARG A 39 -6.04 -2.63 -12.85
N PHE A 40 -6.99 -3.50 -12.55
CA PHE A 40 -7.05 -4.84 -13.13
C PHE A 40 -7.89 -4.89 -14.42
N SER A 41 -7.44 -5.66 -15.41
CA SER A 41 -8.12 -5.88 -16.69
C SER A 41 -8.27 -7.37 -16.98
N HIS A 42 -9.49 -7.90 -16.82
CA HIS A 42 -9.81 -9.28 -17.22
C HIS A 42 -9.49 -9.52 -18.71
N LYS A 43 -9.81 -8.56 -19.57
CA LYS A 43 -9.60 -8.68 -21.03
C LYS A 43 -8.13 -8.95 -21.36
N THR A 44 -7.22 -8.20 -20.75
CA THR A 44 -5.78 -8.37 -21.01
C THR A 44 -5.32 -9.77 -20.66
N HIS A 45 -5.78 -10.33 -19.53
CA HIS A 45 -5.37 -11.67 -19.11
C HIS A 45 -5.97 -12.76 -19.98
N VAL A 46 -7.26 -12.65 -20.34
CA VAL A 46 -7.92 -13.59 -21.25
C VAL A 46 -7.32 -13.55 -22.66
N ASP A 47 -6.96 -12.37 -23.16
CA ASP A 47 -6.28 -12.23 -24.47
C ASP A 47 -4.87 -12.86 -24.48
N ASN A 48 -4.26 -13.04 -23.30
CA ASN A 48 -2.99 -13.74 -23.12
C ASN A 48 -3.19 -15.22 -22.71
N GLU A 49 -4.36 -15.79 -23.00
CA GLU A 49 -4.66 -17.22 -22.81
C GLU A 49 -4.54 -17.70 -21.35
N VAL A 50 -4.76 -16.80 -20.38
CA VAL A 50 -4.86 -17.17 -18.96
C VAL A 50 -6.24 -17.77 -18.70
N GLU A 51 -6.27 -18.99 -18.17
CA GLU A 51 -7.51 -19.71 -17.86
C GLU A 51 -8.25 -19.08 -16.68
N CYS A 52 -9.60 -19.13 -16.71
CA CYS A 52 -10.44 -18.58 -15.66
C CYS A 52 -10.13 -19.19 -14.28
N THR A 53 -9.81 -20.48 -14.27
CA THR A 53 -9.51 -21.25 -13.06
C THR A 53 -8.15 -20.92 -12.46
N THR A 54 -7.27 -20.23 -13.21
CA THR A 54 -5.99 -19.77 -12.69
C THR A 54 -6.20 -18.73 -11.59
N CYS A 55 -7.18 -17.83 -11.75
CA CYS A 55 -7.48 -16.82 -10.73
C CYS A 55 -8.65 -17.22 -9.84
N HIS A 56 -9.71 -17.79 -10.42
CA HIS A 56 -10.92 -18.16 -9.70
C HIS A 56 -10.99 -19.68 -9.52
N GLU A 57 -10.65 -20.15 -8.33
CA GLU A 57 -10.97 -21.51 -7.88
C GLU A 57 -12.48 -21.63 -7.58
N ALA A 58 -13.31 -21.33 -8.57
CA ALA A 58 -14.77 -21.33 -8.46
C ALA A 58 -15.37 -22.74 -8.48
N THR A 59 -14.54 -23.79 -8.55
CA THR A 59 -15.00 -25.17 -8.71
C THR A 59 -15.64 -25.74 -7.46
N GLU A 60 -15.43 -25.16 -6.27
CA GLU A 60 -15.99 -25.66 -5.01
C GLU A 60 -17.09 -24.79 -4.39
N SER A 61 -17.33 -23.58 -4.90
CA SER A 61 -18.32 -22.68 -4.30
C SER A 61 -19.75 -23.10 -4.64
N ILE A 62 -20.52 -23.35 -3.60
CA ILE A 62 -21.95 -23.70 -3.66
C ILE A 62 -22.85 -22.57 -3.13
N SER A 63 -22.26 -21.43 -2.77
CA SER A 63 -22.94 -20.32 -2.09
C SER A 63 -22.57 -18.98 -2.74
N ALA A 64 -23.59 -18.20 -3.08
CA ALA A 64 -23.41 -16.85 -3.63
C ALA A 64 -22.82 -15.83 -2.61
N LYS A 65 -22.61 -16.25 -1.36
CA LYS A 65 -21.94 -15.44 -0.34
C LYS A 65 -20.42 -15.66 -0.33
N ASP A 66 -19.93 -16.66 -1.05
CA ASP A 66 -18.52 -17.01 -1.03
C ASP A 66 -17.74 -15.95 -1.81
N ASN A 67 -16.65 -15.46 -1.21
CA ASN A 67 -15.81 -14.48 -1.85
C ASN A 67 -14.88 -15.17 -2.85
N LEU A 68 -15.28 -15.16 -4.12
CA LEU A 68 -14.49 -15.73 -5.21
C LEU A 68 -13.42 -14.77 -5.74
N VAL A 69 -13.25 -13.58 -5.16
CA VAL A 69 -12.19 -12.66 -5.59
C VAL A 69 -10.83 -13.33 -5.32
N PRO A 70 -9.95 -13.42 -6.33
CA PRO A 70 -8.64 -14.05 -6.16
C PRO A 70 -7.83 -13.33 -5.10
N LYS A 71 -7.06 -14.10 -4.33
CA LYS A 71 -6.11 -13.50 -3.41
C LYS A 71 -4.93 -12.90 -4.18
N PRO A 72 -4.24 -11.88 -3.63
CA PRO A 72 -3.13 -11.21 -4.31
C PRO A 72 -1.95 -12.12 -4.64
N GLU A 73 -1.80 -13.23 -3.92
CA GLU A 73 -0.74 -14.21 -4.14
C GLU A 73 -0.77 -14.76 -5.57
N VAL A 74 -1.95 -14.93 -6.18
CA VAL A 74 -2.08 -15.43 -7.55
C VAL A 74 -1.43 -14.50 -8.57
N CYS A 75 -1.35 -13.21 -8.27
CA CYS A 75 -0.78 -12.22 -9.16
C CYS A 75 0.73 -12.41 -9.27
N VAL A 76 1.40 -12.74 -8.15
CA VAL A 76 2.86 -12.90 -8.08
C VAL A 76 3.35 -14.29 -8.52
N ASP A 77 2.44 -15.21 -8.81
CA ASP A 77 2.78 -16.48 -9.45
C ASP A 77 3.27 -16.27 -10.90
N CYS A 78 2.86 -15.17 -11.53
CA CYS A 78 3.25 -14.82 -12.91
C CYS A 78 3.96 -13.46 -13.02
N HIS A 79 3.56 -12.47 -12.22
CA HIS A 79 4.18 -11.14 -12.21
C HIS A 79 5.25 -11.02 -11.11
N ASP A 80 6.31 -10.26 -11.38
CA ASP A 80 7.24 -9.92 -10.30
C ASP A 80 6.54 -8.99 -9.30
N GLU A 81 6.86 -9.13 -8.00
CA GLU A 81 6.28 -8.33 -6.93
C GLU A 81 6.18 -6.81 -7.24
N PRO A 82 7.19 -6.15 -7.85
CA PRO A 82 7.12 -4.72 -8.19
C PRO A 82 5.99 -4.36 -9.16
N ASP A 83 5.57 -5.27 -10.04
CA ASP A 83 4.49 -5.05 -11.01
C ASP A 83 3.11 -5.09 -10.36
N VAL A 84 3.02 -5.67 -9.16
CA VAL A 84 1.79 -5.88 -8.40
C VAL A 84 1.69 -4.99 -7.15
N ARG A 85 2.74 -4.20 -6.86
CA ARG A 85 2.78 -3.33 -5.68
C ARG A 85 1.71 -2.25 -5.75
N GLY A 86 0.89 -2.19 -4.70
CA GLY A 86 -0.17 -1.20 -4.52
C GLY A 86 -1.35 -1.73 -3.69
N PHE A 87 -1.53 -3.04 -3.57
CA PHE A 87 -2.73 -3.61 -2.93
C PHE A 87 -2.65 -3.75 -1.41
N TRP A 88 -1.44 -3.74 -0.87
CA TRP A 88 -1.21 -3.62 0.56
C TRP A 88 -0.12 -2.58 0.73
N ASN A 89 -0.17 -1.85 1.83
CA ASN A 89 0.94 -1.03 2.28
C ASN A 89 2.12 -1.94 2.69
N LEU A 90 2.68 -2.69 1.74
CA LEU A 90 4.04 -3.21 1.74
C LEU A 90 4.95 -1.98 1.66
N THR A 91 4.91 -1.15 2.70
CA THR A 91 6.06 -0.31 3.00
C THR A 91 7.26 -1.24 2.91
N ALA A 92 8.34 -0.74 2.33
CA ALA A 92 9.53 -1.51 1.95
C ALA A 92 10.24 -2.28 3.10
N HIS A 93 9.58 -2.42 4.26
CA HIS A 93 10.00 -3.07 5.48
C HIS A 93 9.30 -4.38 5.81
N ASP A 94 8.20 -4.75 5.16
CA ASP A 94 7.61 -6.07 5.36
C ASP A 94 8.06 -7.00 4.22
N PRO A 95 9.07 -7.86 4.42
CA PRO A 95 9.36 -8.91 3.46
C PRO A 95 8.10 -9.74 3.30
N LEU A 96 7.78 -10.18 2.07
CA LEU A 96 6.76 -11.20 1.85
C LEU A 96 7.07 -12.37 2.79
N ASP A 97 6.41 -12.41 3.93
CA ASP A 97 6.67 -13.43 4.92
C ASP A 97 6.10 -14.72 4.34
N LYS A 98 7.00 -15.57 3.86
CA LYS A 98 6.66 -16.87 3.32
C LYS A 98 6.11 -17.81 4.40
N SER A 99 5.98 -17.38 5.66
CA SER A 99 5.35 -18.16 6.74
C SER A 99 3.85 -18.41 6.52
N TYR A 100 3.19 -17.63 5.65
CA TYR A 100 1.83 -17.95 5.19
C TYR A 100 1.82 -18.99 4.04
N ILE A 101 3.01 -19.44 3.60
CA ILE A 101 3.24 -20.43 2.53
C ILE A 101 3.63 -21.80 3.15
N THR A 102 3.11 -22.11 4.34
CA THR A 102 3.06 -23.47 4.90
C THR A 102 1.67 -23.81 5.40
#